data_AF-A0A9P5QBE3-F1
#
_entry.id   AF-A0A9P5QBE3-F1
#
_cell.length_a   1.000
_cell.length_b   1.000
_cell.length_c   1.000
_cell.angle_alpha   90.00
_cell.angle_beta   90.00
_cell.angle_gamma   90.00
#
_symmetry.space_group_name_H-M   'P 1'
#
loop_
_entity.id
_entity.type
_entity.pdbx_description
1 polymer ?
#
loop_
_entity_poly.entity_id
_entity_poly.type
_entity_poly.pdbx_seq_one_letter_code
_entity_poly.pdbx_strand_id
1 'polypeptide(L)'
;MPPLPPAFDSETTQLVASVRRRQIDLTEVQIPRLQKCSGPLSLQQKLSAELREDMDTLARQIESLDVMVDDQKGQRNRTELRSVIEELKDNLARLRKDYRTAMLTSKRTIDSSSLSNRNELLASVEKNRDVRDVNEKATEDAVMKANNDVTEALQRTLGLMQGELERSVLATQMLDSSIVTLRATSSTHDMLSSAMDTSKQLITALQKADWIDRLIIFFGLGVFFLVTIFILKQRIVDRSVRLAFWWTRFLPSGKPPSIPASFSSVASSTLETATITSSIAATATTSLVSIVSPSASLFAVETDESSAVPDSSTILVSVVTSDTPVGSPVDAFGVTEFALTESTSAPLESVVLDVHNEL
;
A
#
# COMPACT_ATOMS: atom_id res chain seq x y z
N MET A 1 21.89 29.29 40.31
CA MET A 1 20.84 28.30 40.65
C MET A 1 20.95 27.15 39.66
N PRO A 2 21.47 25.98 40.06
CA PRO A 2 21.48 24.81 39.20
C PRO A 2 20.02 24.39 38.93
N PRO A 3 19.65 24.03 37.69
CA PRO A 3 18.30 23.56 37.40
C PRO A 3 18.04 22.25 38.16
N LEU A 4 16.90 22.21 38.84
CA LEU A 4 16.38 21.03 39.53
C LEU A 4 16.32 19.86 38.52
N PRO A 5 16.68 18.64 38.93
CA PRO A 5 16.54 17.47 38.08
C PRO A 5 15.06 17.32 37.68
N PRO A 6 14.76 17.02 36.40
CA PRO A 6 13.40 16.72 36.00
C PRO A 6 12.90 15.53 36.81
N ALA A 7 11.83 15.74 37.58
CA ALA A 7 11.09 14.67 38.23
C ALA A 7 10.28 13.95 37.14
N PHE A 8 10.99 13.21 36.31
CA PHE A 8 10.39 12.20 35.44
C PHE A 8 9.78 11.12 36.31
N ASP A 9 8.70 10.51 35.83
CA ASP A 9 8.15 9.35 36.51
C ASP A 9 9.17 8.19 36.50
N SER A 10 9.19 7.41 37.57
CA SER A 10 10.16 6.34 37.76
C SER A 10 10.19 5.36 36.58
N GLU A 11 9.03 5.05 36.01
CA GLU A 11 8.88 4.19 34.84
C GLU A 11 9.56 4.80 33.60
N THR A 12 9.32 6.09 33.32
CA THR A 12 9.94 6.78 32.18
C THR A 12 11.47 6.83 32.29
N THR A 13 12.02 7.02 33.49
CA THR A 13 13.48 7.01 33.68
C THR A 13 14.10 5.65 33.46
N GLN A 14 13.41 4.58 33.88
CA GLN A 14 13.86 3.20 33.65
C GLN A 14 13.81 2.86 32.16
N LEU A 15 12.74 3.26 31.46
CA LEU A 15 12.61 3.03 30.03
C LEU A 15 13.71 3.75 29.25
N VAL A 16 13.96 5.04 29.53
CA VAL A 16 15.06 5.81 28.92
C VAL A 16 16.41 5.17 29.18
N ALA A 17 16.68 4.71 30.40
CA ALA A 17 17.93 4.03 30.73
C ALA A 17 18.07 2.70 29.96
N SER A 18 16.99 1.94 29.82
CA SER A 18 16.97 0.68 29.06
C SER A 18 17.24 0.89 27.57
N VAL A 19 16.63 1.91 26.97
CA VAL A 19 16.81 2.26 25.55
C VAL A 19 18.25 2.71 25.30
N ARG A 20 18.80 3.57 26.15
CA ARG A 20 20.20 4.02 26.01
C ARG A 20 21.20 2.88 26.16
N ARG A 21 20.99 1.96 27.11
CA ARG A 21 21.86 0.77 27.25
C ARG A 21 21.83 -0.10 26.01
N ARG A 22 20.62 -0.37 25.50
CA ARG A 22 20.43 -1.16 24.27
C ARG A 22 21.09 -0.47 23.07
N GLN A 23 20.89 0.84 22.92
CA GLN A 23 21.55 1.63 21.88
C GLN A 23 23.08 1.45 21.92
N ILE A 24 23.70 1.58 23.09
CA ILE A 24 25.15 1.44 23.26
C ILE A 24 25.61 0.04 22.85
N ASP A 25 24.93 -1.01 23.31
CA ASP A 25 25.26 -2.39 22.95
C ASP A 25 25.20 -2.63 21.43
N LEU A 26 24.18 -2.07 20.77
CA LEU A 26 24.01 -2.17 19.33
C LEU A 26 25.13 -1.47 18.57
N THR A 27 25.51 -0.26 19.00
CA THR A 27 26.58 0.53 18.37
C THR A 27 27.97 -0.04 18.60
N GLU A 28 28.29 -0.45 19.83
CA GLU A 28 29.66 -0.79 20.22
C GLU A 28 29.98 -2.26 20.03
N VAL A 29 28.99 -3.13 20.21
CA VAL A 29 29.20 -4.59 20.25
C VAL A 29 28.63 -5.24 18.99
N GLN A 30 27.36 -5.03 18.69
CA GLN A 30 26.67 -5.84 17.66
C GLN A 30 27.03 -5.44 16.22
N ILE A 31 27.04 -4.14 15.90
CA ILE A 31 27.39 -3.66 14.55
C ILE A 31 28.84 -3.99 14.18
N PRO A 32 29.86 -3.73 15.03
CA PRO A 32 31.24 -4.07 14.71
C PRO A 32 31.46 -5.58 14.61
N ARG A 33 30.70 -6.38 15.39
CA ARG A 33 30.70 -7.84 15.25
C ARG A 33 30.21 -8.26 13.87
N LEU A 34 29.10 -7.70 13.40
CA LEU A 34 28.56 -8.00 12.08
C LEU A 34 29.53 -7.58 10.95
N GLN A 35 30.21 -6.44 11.09
CA GLN A 35 31.25 -6.02 10.14
C GLN A 35 32.44 -6.98 10.08
N LYS A 36 32.91 -7.48 11.24
CA LYS A 36 34.05 -8.40 11.34
C LYS A 36 33.71 -9.84 10.98
N CYS A 37 32.42 -10.19 10.91
CA CYS A 37 31.98 -11.51 10.49
C CYS A 37 32.31 -11.73 8.99
N SER A 38 33.41 -12.43 8.74
CA SER A 38 33.82 -12.97 7.42
C SER A 38 33.40 -14.44 7.22
N GLY A 39 32.65 -15.01 8.17
CA GLY A 39 32.29 -16.43 8.22
C GLY A 39 31.18 -16.86 7.23
N PRO A 40 30.66 -18.10 7.33
CA PRO A 40 29.67 -18.63 6.40
C PRO A 40 28.37 -17.79 6.41
N LEU A 41 27.73 -17.70 5.23
CA LEU A 41 26.52 -16.89 4.99
C LEU A 41 25.41 -17.11 6.04
N SER A 42 25.27 -18.35 6.54
CA SER A 42 24.29 -18.70 7.57
C SER A 42 24.49 -17.98 8.90
N LEU A 43 25.75 -17.77 9.32
CA LEU A 43 26.07 -17.04 10.55
C LEU A 43 25.79 -15.55 10.37
N GLN A 44 26.17 -14.99 9.22
CA GLN A 44 25.86 -13.59 8.88
C GLN A 44 24.34 -13.34 8.89
N GLN A 45 23.56 -14.23 8.27
CA GLN A 45 22.10 -14.13 8.25
C GLN A 45 21.51 -14.16 9.66
N LYS A 46 21.97 -15.09 10.51
CA LYS A 46 21.51 -15.18 11.91
C LYS A 46 21.79 -13.89 12.68
N LEU A 47 23.02 -13.39 12.63
CA LEU A 47 23.40 -12.15 13.32
C LEU A 47 22.66 -10.94 12.78
N SER A 48 22.41 -10.89 11.47
CA SER A 48 21.62 -9.81 10.85
C SER A 48 20.14 -9.84 11.27
N ALA A 49 19.58 -11.04 11.49
CA ALA A 49 18.21 -11.19 11.97
C ALA A 49 18.09 -10.77 13.45
N GLU A 50 19.02 -11.21 14.30
CA GLU A 50 19.10 -10.80 15.71
C GLU A 50 19.24 -9.28 15.84
N LEU A 51 20.17 -8.67 15.09
CA LEU A 51 20.36 -7.23 15.10
C LEU A 51 19.13 -6.48 14.60
N ARG A 52 18.41 -7.02 13.61
CA ARG A 52 17.16 -6.42 13.13
C ARG A 52 16.06 -6.48 14.18
N GLU A 53 15.91 -7.59 14.89
CA GLU A 53 14.97 -7.72 16.00
C GLU A 53 15.30 -6.72 17.13
N ASP A 54 16.57 -6.56 17.46
CA ASP A 54 17.01 -5.57 18.45
C ASP A 54 16.77 -4.12 17.99
N MET A 55 16.91 -3.83 16.68
CA MET A 55 16.53 -2.53 16.11
C MET A 55 15.02 -2.28 16.21
N ASP A 56 14.21 -3.29 15.90
CA ASP A 56 12.76 -3.18 15.91
C ASP A 56 12.22 -3.05 17.35
N THR A 57 12.82 -3.75 18.31
CA THR A 57 12.49 -3.59 19.73
C THR A 57 12.88 -2.22 20.27
N LEU A 58 14.06 -1.69 19.91
CA LEU A 58 14.46 -0.32 20.26
C LEU A 58 13.49 0.71 19.67
N ALA A 59 13.03 0.51 18.43
CA ALA A 59 12.03 1.37 17.81
C ALA A 59 10.69 1.37 18.59
N ARG A 60 10.21 0.19 19.00
CA ARG A 60 8.99 0.05 19.81
C ARG A 60 9.14 0.71 21.19
N GLN A 61 10.30 0.60 21.82
CA GLN A 61 10.56 1.26 23.11
C GLN A 61 10.58 2.78 22.98
N ILE A 62 11.09 3.33 21.87
CA ILE A 62 11.04 4.77 21.58
C ILE A 62 9.58 5.23 21.36
N GLU A 63 8.78 4.45 20.64
CA GLU A 63 7.35 4.75 20.44
C GLU A 63 6.57 4.71 21.76
N SER A 64 6.82 3.69 22.60
CA SER A 64 6.27 3.62 23.96
C SER A 64 6.67 4.83 24.79
N LEU A 65 7.93 5.27 24.68
CA LEU A 65 8.41 6.46 25.38
C LEU A 65 7.70 7.73 24.89
N ASP A 66 7.39 7.83 23.59
CA ASP A 66 6.67 8.94 22.97
C ASP A 66 5.23 9.04 23.49
N VAL A 67 4.54 7.91 23.67
CA VAL A 67 3.21 7.87 24.30
C VAL A 67 3.26 8.35 25.75
N MET A 68 4.28 7.93 26.52
CA MET A 68 4.45 8.32 27.92
C MET A 68 4.82 9.81 28.11
N VAL A 69 5.21 10.53 27.05
CA VAL A 69 5.46 11.98 27.10
C VAL A 69 4.19 12.75 27.47
N ASP A 70 3.05 12.33 26.92
CA ASP A 70 1.79 13.07 27.10
C ASP A 70 1.17 12.84 28.48
N ASP A 71 1.54 11.75 29.16
CA ASP A 71 1.15 11.44 30.54
C ASP A 71 1.97 12.21 31.58
N GLN A 72 3.06 12.86 31.16
CA GLN A 72 4.02 13.47 32.08
C GLN A 72 3.54 14.82 32.64
N LYS A 73 3.63 14.97 33.95
CA LYS A 73 3.20 16.20 34.65
C LYS A 73 4.22 17.32 34.46
N GLY A 74 3.79 18.41 33.83
CA GLY A 74 4.54 19.65 33.72
C GLY A 74 5.14 19.89 32.33
N GLN A 75 4.93 21.10 31.80
CA GLN A 75 5.34 21.47 30.45
C GLN A 75 6.86 21.40 30.23
N ARG A 76 7.66 21.66 31.28
CA ARG A 76 9.13 21.62 31.21
C ARG A 76 9.67 20.19 31.07
N ASN A 77 9.18 19.25 31.89
CA ASN A 77 9.59 17.85 31.82
C ASN A 77 9.19 17.25 30.46
N ARG A 78 8.00 17.62 29.96
CA ARG A 78 7.52 17.22 28.64
C ARG A 78 8.44 17.69 27.50
N THR A 79 8.90 18.94 27.54
CA THR A 79 9.85 19.45 26.54
C THR A 79 11.22 18.80 26.62
N GLU A 80 11.72 18.55 27.83
CA GLU A 80 13.00 17.87 28.03
C GLU A 80 12.92 16.41 27.55
N LEU A 81 11.84 15.69 27.86
CA LEU A 81 11.65 14.31 27.40
C LEU A 81 11.50 14.22 25.87
N ARG A 82 10.77 15.15 25.24
CA ARG A 82 10.71 15.23 23.77
C ARG A 82 12.07 15.43 23.13
N SER A 83 12.93 16.28 23.72
CA SER A 83 14.29 16.47 23.21
C SER A 83 15.12 15.19 23.27
N VAL A 84 14.97 14.39 24.34
CA VAL A 84 15.64 13.09 24.48
C VAL A 84 15.10 12.08 23.46
N ILE A 85 13.79 12.05 23.22
CA ILE A 85 13.18 11.16 22.22
C ILE A 85 13.65 11.51 20.81
N GLU A 86 13.75 12.80 20.49
CA GLU A 86 14.26 13.22 19.18
C GLU A 86 15.72 12.79 18.99
N GLU A 87 16.57 12.94 20.00
CA GLU A 87 17.94 12.42 20.00
C GLU A 87 17.97 10.89 19.78
N LEU A 88 17.08 10.16 20.46
CA LEU A 88 16.96 8.70 20.29
C LEU A 88 16.47 8.30 18.89
N LYS A 89 15.53 9.05 18.31
CA LYS A 89 15.03 8.84 16.94
C LYS A 89 16.14 9.09 15.91
N ASP A 90 16.90 10.17 16.07
CA ASP A 90 18.07 10.48 15.24
C ASP A 90 19.14 9.39 15.34
N ASN A 91 19.43 8.92 16.55
CA ASN A 91 20.38 7.85 16.78
C ASN A 91 19.91 6.54 16.13
N LEU A 92 18.63 6.19 16.21
CA LEU A 92 18.05 5.05 15.50
C LEU A 92 18.25 5.20 13.98
N ALA A 93 18.02 6.38 13.43
CA ALA A 93 18.22 6.63 11.99
C ALA A 93 19.70 6.45 11.57
N ARG A 94 20.65 6.88 12.40
CA ARG A 94 22.10 6.63 12.20
C ARG A 94 22.41 5.14 12.29
N LEU A 95 21.88 4.47 13.30
CA LEU A 95 22.08 3.04 13.53
C LEU A 95 21.59 2.18 12.36
N ARG A 96 20.45 2.55 11.76
CA ARG A 96 19.95 1.90 10.53
C ARG A 96 20.85 2.11 9.32
N LYS A 97 21.57 3.23 9.23
CA LYS A 97 22.55 3.46 8.17
C LYS A 97 23.79 2.61 8.41
N ASP A 98 24.30 2.61 9.64
CA ASP A 98 25.49 1.83 10.03
C ASP A 98 25.25 0.32 9.92
N TYR A 99 24.04 -0.15 10.23
CA TYR A 99 23.63 -1.53 9.99
C TYR A 99 23.68 -1.89 8.50
N ARG A 100 23.14 -1.04 7.62
CA ARG A 100 23.14 -1.30 6.17
C ARG A 100 24.55 -1.30 5.61
N THR A 101 25.40 -0.36 6.03
CA THR A 101 26.81 -0.33 5.60
C THR A 101 27.54 -1.57 6.10
N ALA A 102 27.35 -1.94 7.37
CA ALA A 102 27.93 -3.14 7.97
C ALA A 102 27.53 -4.44 7.25
N MET A 103 26.25 -4.56 6.89
CA MET A 103 25.73 -5.71 6.16
C MET A 103 26.35 -5.83 4.77
N LEU A 104 26.47 -4.72 4.05
CA LEU A 104 27.09 -4.68 2.73
C LEU A 104 28.59 -4.97 2.79
N THR A 105 29.31 -4.44 3.80
CA THR A 105 30.74 -4.73 3.97
C THR A 105 30.97 -6.19 4.29
N SER A 106 30.22 -6.79 5.21
CA SER A 106 30.32 -8.21 5.54
C SER A 106 30.01 -9.09 4.33
N LYS A 107 28.95 -8.77 3.59
CA LYS A 107 28.61 -9.50 2.36
C LYS A 107 29.72 -9.41 1.31
N ARG A 108 30.28 -8.22 1.09
CA ARG A 108 31.39 -8.04 0.13
C ARG A 108 32.63 -8.84 0.54
N THR A 109 32.96 -8.86 1.83
CA THR A 109 34.08 -9.66 2.35
C THR A 109 33.83 -11.15 2.13
N ILE A 110 32.63 -11.66 2.45
CA ILE A 110 32.26 -13.06 2.21
C ILE A 110 32.35 -13.41 0.72
N ASP A 111 31.77 -12.58 -0.15
CA ASP A 111 31.81 -12.79 -1.59
C ASP A 111 33.26 -12.81 -2.10
N SER A 112 34.12 -11.88 -1.66
CA SER A 112 35.53 -11.85 -2.04
C SER A 112 36.32 -13.08 -1.55
N SER A 113 36.04 -13.56 -0.32
CA SER A 113 36.68 -14.76 0.23
C SER A 113 36.22 -16.05 -0.47
N SER A 114 34.97 -16.11 -0.89
CA SER A 114 34.44 -17.23 -1.68
C SER A 114 35.09 -17.28 -3.06
N LEU A 115 35.27 -16.13 -3.70
CA LEU A 115 35.96 -16.03 -5.00
C LEU A 115 37.44 -16.41 -4.90
N SER A 116 38.17 -15.94 -3.87
CA SER A 116 39.57 -16.34 -3.68
C SER A 116 39.70 -17.85 -3.49
N ASN A 117 38.85 -18.45 -2.65
CA ASN A 117 38.86 -19.89 -2.42
C ASN A 117 38.58 -20.68 -3.72
N ARG A 118 37.65 -20.21 -4.56
CA ARG A 118 37.38 -20.83 -5.87
C ARG A 118 38.56 -20.73 -6.81
N ASN A 119 39.23 -19.58 -6.88
CA ASN A 119 40.38 -19.38 -7.75
C ASN A 119 41.56 -20.26 -7.33
N GLU A 120 41.79 -20.45 -6.03
CA GLU A 120 42.80 -21.39 -5.51
C GLU A 120 42.49 -22.85 -5.88
N LEU A 121 41.22 -23.25 -5.77
CA LEU A 121 40.80 -24.60 -6.16
C LEU A 121 40.95 -24.83 -7.67
N LEU A 122 40.55 -23.87 -8.51
CA LEU A 122 40.72 -23.99 -9.96
C LEU A 122 42.20 -24.01 -10.38
N ALA A 123 43.04 -23.17 -9.77
CA ALA A 123 44.48 -23.19 -9.98
C ALA A 123 45.12 -24.54 -9.58
N SER A 124 44.60 -25.18 -8.53
CA SER A 124 45.05 -26.51 -8.11
C SER A 124 44.68 -27.63 -9.10
N VAL A 125 43.55 -27.50 -9.81
CA VAL A 125 43.09 -28.47 -10.80
C VAL A 125 43.92 -28.38 -12.09
N GLU A 126 44.24 -27.18 -12.54
CA GLU A 126 45.04 -26.97 -13.75
C GLU A 126 46.43 -27.61 -13.59
N LYS A 127 47.05 -27.45 -12.42
CA LYS A 127 48.34 -28.08 -12.09
C LYS A 127 48.29 -29.62 -12.11
N ASN A 128 47.12 -30.23 -11.93
CA ASN A 128 46.96 -31.68 -11.87
C ASN A 128 46.68 -32.30 -13.26
N ARG A 129 46.21 -31.49 -14.24
CA ARG A 129 45.99 -31.94 -15.62
C ARG A 129 47.28 -32.20 -16.38
N ASP A 130 48.29 -31.33 -16.22
CA ASP A 130 49.61 -31.49 -16.86
C ASP A 130 50.31 -32.82 -16.53
N VAL A 131 49.96 -33.46 -15.42
CA VAL A 131 50.56 -34.74 -14.99
C VAL A 131 49.94 -35.94 -15.72
N ARG A 132 48.75 -35.79 -16.32
CA ARG A 132 47.96 -36.93 -16.81
C ARG A 132 48.20 -37.28 -18.30
N ASP A 133 48.64 -36.33 -19.12
CA ASP A 133 48.79 -36.52 -20.57
C ASP A 133 50.01 -37.35 -21.01
N VAL A 134 50.84 -37.84 -20.08
CA VAL A 134 52.10 -38.54 -20.41
C VAL A 134 51.92 -40.06 -20.68
N ASN A 135 50.71 -40.63 -20.56
CA ASN A 135 50.51 -42.09 -20.45
C ASN A 135 49.92 -42.79 -21.70
N GLU A 136 50.17 -42.32 -22.91
CA GLU A 136 49.40 -42.69 -24.12
C GLU A 136 50.00 -43.84 -25.00
N LYS A 137 50.98 -44.62 -24.53
CA LYS A 137 51.84 -45.48 -25.40
C LYS A 137 51.46 -46.97 -25.53
N ALA A 138 50.17 -47.32 -25.57
CA ALA A 138 49.72 -48.72 -25.69
C ALA A 138 48.55 -48.84 -26.69
N THR A 139 48.83 -49.03 -27.98
CA THR A 139 47.86 -48.77 -29.07
C THR A 139 47.17 -49.99 -29.69
N GLU A 140 47.63 -51.24 -29.46
CA GLU A 140 46.96 -52.45 -30.04
C GLU A 140 46.02 -53.13 -29.04
N ASP A 141 46.47 -53.30 -27.79
CA ASP A 141 45.58 -53.58 -26.65
C ASP A 141 44.49 -52.49 -26.52
N ALA A 142 44.80 -51.25 -26.90
CA ALA A 142 43.82 -50.16 -26.90
C ALA A 142 42.65 -50.40 -27.84
N VAL A 143 42.79 -51.10 -28.96
CA VAL A 143 41.67 -51.29 -29.90
C VAL A 143 40.71 -52.38 -29.40
N MET A 144 41.23 -53.48 -28.86
CA MET A 144 40.40 -54.53 -28.26
C MET A 144 39.74 -54.03 -26.96
N LYS A 145 40.49 -53.24 -26.19
CA LYS A 145 39.98 -52.54 -25.02
C LYS A 145 38.98 -51.44 -25.39
N ALA A 146 39.14 -50.76 -26.52
CA ALA A 146 38.19 -49.74 -26.99
C ALA A 146 36.82 -50.35 -27.32
N ASN A 147 36.74 -51.53 -27.92
CA ASN A 147 35.42 -52.16 -28.18
C ASN A 147 34.73 -52.62 -26.89
N ASN A 148 35.51 -53.14 -25.94
CA ASN A 148 34.98 -53.48 -24.61
C ASN A 148 34.55 -52.22 -23.86
N ASP A 149 35.35 -51.14 -23.93
CA ASP A 149 35.04 -49.83 -23.36
C ASP A 149 33.80 -49.20 -24.01
N VAL A 150 33.56 -49.36 -25.31
CA VAL A 150 32.33 -48.87 -25.97
C VAL A 150 31.12 -49.64 -25.46
N THR A 151 31.23 -50.97 -25.29
CA THR A 151 30.13 -51.80 -24.77
C THR A 151 29.86 -51.51 -23.30
N GLU A 152 30.91 -51.39 -22.50
CA GLU A 152 30.85 -50.98 -21.10
C GLU A 152 30.31 -49.55 -20.98
N ALA A 153 30.69 -48.64 -21.87
CA ALA A 153 30.15 -47.28 -21.94
C ALA A 153 28.66 -47.27 -22.30
N LEU A 154 28.18 -48.17 -23.16
CA LEU A 154 26.77 -48.26 -23.52
C LEU A 154 25.95 -48.87 -22.36
N GLN A 155 26.45 -49.90 -21.69
CA GLN A 155 25.83 -50.41 -20.45
C GLN A 155 25.82 -49.34 -19.35
N ARG A 156 26.91 -48.59 -19.20
CA ARG A 156 27.00 -47.47 -18.27
C ARG A 156 26.04 -46.34 -18.64
N THR A 157 25.86 -46.06 -19.94
CA THR A 157 24.92 -45.06 -20.45
C THR A 157 23.49 -45.51 -20.22
N LEU A 158 23.16 -46.78 -20.44
CA LEU A 158 21.86 -47.36 -20.11
C LEU A 158 21.57 -47.26 -18.60
N GLY A 159 22.54 -47.60 -17.75
CA GLY A 159 22.42 -47.43 -16.30
C GLY A 159 22.26 -45.96 -15.88
N LEU A 160 23.01 -45.06 -16.53
CA LEU A 160 22.89 -43.61 -16.29
C LEU A 160 21.54 -43.06 -16.75
N MET A 161 21.06 -43.46 -17.93
CA MET A 161 19.78 -43.00 -18.48
C MET A 161 18.61 -43.50 -17.62
N GLN A 162 18.70 -44.72 -17.09
CA GLN A 162 17.71 -45.26 -16.17
C GLN A 162 17.73 -44.51 -14.82
N GLY A 163 18.91 -44.19 -14.30
CA GLY A 163 19.06 -43.33 -13.12
C GLY A 163 18.64 -41.87 -13.34
N GLU A 164 18.82 -41.32 -14.54
CA GLU A 164 18.33 -40.00 -14.91
C GLU A 164 16.81 -39.97 -15.05
N LEU A 165 16.19 -41.03 -15.56
CA LEU A 165 14.74 -41.15 -15.60
C LEU A 165 14.14 -41.22 -14.20
N GLU A 166 14.69 -42.02 -13.30
CA GLU A 166 14.27 -42.05 -11.88
C GLU A 166 14.41 -40.68 -11.20
N ARG A 167 15.53 -40.00 -11.45
CA ARG A 167 15.74 -38.62 -10.98
C ARG A 167 14.76 -37.64 -11.60
N SER A 168 14.39 -37.79 -12.86
CA SER A 168 13.45 -36.92 -13.57
C SER A 168 12.03 -37.10 -13.03
N VAL A 169 11.63 -38.33 -12.69
CA VAL A 169 10.34 -38.62 -12.02
C VAL A 169 10.31 -38.01 -10.62
N LEU A 170 11.39 -38.13 -9.84
CA LEU A 170 11.46 -37.49 -8.52
C LEU A 170 11.48 -35.95 -8.62
N ALA A 171 12.17 -35.40 -9.61
CA ALA A 171 12.20 -33.96 -9.86
C ALA A 171 10.81 -33.43 -10.24
N THR A 172 10.07 -34.14 -11.10
CA THR A 172 8.70 -33.77 -11.47
C THR A 172 7.74 -33.84 -10.29
N GLN A 173 7.87 -34.84 -9.41
CA GLN A 173 7.10 -34.88 -8.16
C GLN A 173 7.42 -33.70 -7.23
N MET A 174 8.69 -33.33 -7.09
CA MET A 174 9.09 -32.13 -6.33
C MET A 174 8.60 -30.83 -6.96
N LEU A 175 8.56 -30.78 -8.29
CA LEU A 175 8.07 -29.62 -9.03
C LEU A 175 6.56 -29.48 -8.83
N ASP A 176 5.81 -30.58 -8.91
CA ASP A 176 4.36 -30.58 -8.67
C ASP A 176 4.03 -30.18 -7.22
N SER A 177 4.76 -30.70 -6.22
CA SER A 177 4.58 -30.29 -4.82
C SER A 177 4.89 -28.80 -4.60
N SER A 178 5.88 -28.27 -5.31
CA SER A 178 6.22 -26.84 -5.30
C SER A 178 5.12 -26.00 -5.96
N ILE A 179 4.53 -26.48 -7.06
CA ILE A 179 3.39 -25.82 -7.72
C ILE A 179 2.17 -25.81 -6.80
N VAL A 180 1.86 -26.93 -6.14
CA VAL A 180 0.75 -27.01 -5.17
C VAL A 180 0.97 -26.00 -4.05
N THR A 181 2.18 -25.91 -3.51
CA THR A 181 2.54 -24.95 -2.45
C THR A 181 2.41 -23.50 -2.93
N LEU A 182 2.86 -23.21 -4.15
CA LEU A 182 2.71 -21.87 -4.76
C LEU A 182 1.24 -21.52 -4.98
N ARG A 183 0.41 -22.47 -5.42
CA ARG A 183 -1.04 -22.26 -5.58
C ARG A 183 -1.72 -22.01 -4.24
N ALA A 184 -1.37 -22.77 -3.20
CA ALA A 184 -1.87 -22.54 -1.84
C ALA A 184 -1.45 -21.15 -1.33
N THR A 185 -0.21 -20.75 -1.59
CA THR A 185 0.29 -19.41 -1.23
C THR A 185 -0.49 -18.32 -1.98
N SER A 186 -0.70 -18.48 -3.30
CA SER A 186 -1.50 -17.55 -4.10
C SER A 186 -2.92 -17.42 -3.55
N SER A 187 -3.59 -18.53 -3.24
CA SER A 187 -4.97 -18.47 -2.73
C SER A 187 -5.05 -17.79 -1.36
N THR A 188 -4.07 -17.99 -0.47
CA THR A 188 -4.02 -17.27 0.81
C THR A 188 -3.81 -15.77 0.63
N HIS A 189 -3.01 -15.36 -0.35
CA HIS A 189 -2.80 -13.96 -0.67
C HIS A 189 -4.05 -13.31 -1.26
N ASP A 190 -4.81 -14.03 -2.09
CA ASP A 190 -6.08 -13.57 -2.64
C ASP A 190 -7.15 -13.40 -1.54
N MET A 191 -7.22 -14.36 -0.60
CA MET A 191 -8.11 -14.26 0.56
C MET A 191 -7.76 -13.09 1.47
N LEU A 192 -6.46 -12.85 1.71
CA LEU A 192 -6.00 -11.69 2.47
C LEU A 192 -6.33 -10.38 1.76
N SER A 193 -6.15 -10.32 0.45
CA SER A 193 -6.47 -9.13 -0.36
C SER A 193 -7.97 -8.83 -0.32
N SER A 194 -8.81 -9.86 -0.46
CA SER A 194 -10.27 -9.74 -0.30
C SER A 194 -10.66 -9.27 1.11
N ALA A 195 -10.03 -9.82 2.15
CA ALA A 195 -10.23 -9.37 3.53
C ALA A 195 -9.79 -7.90 3.74
N MET A 196 -8.72 -7.47 3.09
CA MET A 196 -8.24 -6.09 3.15
C MET A 196 -9.17 -5.13 2.40
N ASP A 197 -9.68 -5.54 1.24
CA ASP A 197 -10.61 -4.72 0.47
C ASP A 197 -11.98 -4.59 1.14
N THR A 198 -12.48 -5.66 1.76
CA THR A 198 -13.66 -5.59 2.64
C THR A 198 -13.41 -4.70 3.84
N SER A 199 -12.23 -4.77 4.47
CA SER A 199 -11.83 -3.84 5.55
C SER A 199 -11.85 -2.38 5.09
N LYS A 200 -11.24 -2.07 3.94
CA LYS A 200 -11.27 -0.72 3.33
C LYS A 200 -12.70 -0.26 3.03
N GLN A 201 -13.54 -1.16 2.53
CA GLN A 201 -14.93 -0.85 2.21
C GLN A 201 -15.72 -0.53 3.49
N LEU A 202 -15.53 -1.30 4.57
CA LEU A 202 -16.13 -1.01 5.88
C LEU A 202 -15.64 0.33 6.44
N ILE A 203 -14.33 0.60 6.39
CA ILE A 203 -13.75 1.86 6.86
C ILE A 203 -14.29 3.05 6.05
N THR A 204 -14.39 2.91 4.73
CA THR A 204 -14.96 3.94 3.85
C THR A 204 -16.44 4.13 4.10
N ALA A 205 -17.19 3.04 4.36
CA ALA A 205 -18.61 3.12 4.70
C ALA A 205 -18.81 3.84 6.04
N LEU A 206 -17.96 3.55 7.04
CA LEU A 206 -18.01 4.20 8.35
C LEU A 206 -17.64 5.69 8.26
N GLN A 207 -16.61 6.03 7.48
CA GLN A 207 -16.24 7.42 7.20
C GLN A 207 -17.36 8.17 6.45
N LYS A 208 -18.01 7.53 5.47
CA LYS A 208 -19.14 8.13 4.76
C LYS A 208 -20.35 8.32 5.67
N ALA A 209 -20.64 7.37 6.55
CA ALA A 209 -21.70 7.50 7.54
C ALA A 209 -21.43 8.67 8.49
N ASP A 210 -20.20 8.80 8.99
CA ASP A 210 -19.78 9.94 9.83
C ASP A 210 -19.86 11.28 9.07
N TRP A 211 -19.47 11.31 7.80
CA TRP A 211 -19.61 12.50 6.97
C TRP A 211 -21.07 12.90 6.75
N ILE A 212 -21.96 11.93 6.51
CA ILE A 212 -23.40 12.16 6.35
C ILE A 212 -24.02 12.64 7.67
N ASP A 213 -23.67 12.02 8.80
CA ASP A 213 -24.17 12.45 10.10
C ASP A 213 -23.80 13.91 10.39
N ARG A 214 -22.53 14.25 10.14
CA ARG A 214 -22.04 15.62 10.30
C ARG A 214 -22.72 16.60 9.33
N LEU A 215 -23.00 16.19 8.09
CA LEU A 215 -23.76 16.97 7.12
C LEU A 215 -25.20 17.24 7.59
N ILE A 216 -25.87 16.22 8.17
CA ILE A 216 -27.24 16.36 8.70
C ILE A 216 -27.26 17.37 9.85
N ILE A 217 -26.29 17.33 10.76
CA ILE A 217 -26.16 18.31 11.84
C ILE A 217 -25.98 19.73 11.28
N PHE A 218 -25.10 19.91 10.28
CA PHE A 218 -24.92 21.21 9.63
C PHE A 218 -26.19 21.70 8.92
N PHE A 219 -26.92 20.80 8.26
CA PHE A 219 -28.18 21.14 7.60
C PHE A 219 -29.25 21.57 8.60
N GLY A 220 -29.40 20.83 9.71
CA GLY A 220 -30.33 21.19 10.79
C GLY A 220 -29.98 22.55 11.42
N LEU A 221 -28.70 22.79 11.69
CA LEU A 221 -28.21 24.08 12.18
C LEU A 221 -28.44 25.20 11.16
N GLY A 222 -28.23 24.94 9.87
CA GLY A 222 -28.52 25.88 8.79
C GLY A 222 -29.98 26.30 8.74
N VAL A 223 -30.91 25.34 8.81
CA VAL A 223 -32.35 25.63 8.88
C VAL A 223 -32.70 26.41 10.14
N PHE A 224 -32.12 26.06 11.29
CA PHE A 224 -32.31 26.80 12.54
C PHE A 224 -31.85 28.27 12.43
N PHE A 225 -30.68 28.52 11.84
CA PHE A 225 -30.20 29.88 11.59
C PHE A 225 -31.09 30.61 10.58
N LEU A 226 -31.53 29.95 9.52
CA LEU A 226 -32.44 30.53 8.54
C LEU A 226 -33.75 30.98 9.20
N VAL A 227 -34.32 30.16 10.06
CA VAL A 227 -35.52 30.49 10.86
C VAL A 227 -35.22 31.62 11.84
N THR A 228 -34.10 31.58 12.54
CA THR A 228 -33.69 32.63 13.49
C THR A 228 -33.51 33.96 12.78
N ILE A 229 -32.83 33.98 11.63
CA ILE A 229 -32.65 35.16 10.77
C ILE A 229 -33.99 35.61 10.20
N PHE A 230 -34.89 34.71 9.83
CA PHE A 230 -36.23 35.05 9.34
C PHE A 230 -37.06 35.73 10.44
N ILE A 231 -37.08 35.19 11.66
CA ILE A 231 -37.75 35.78 12.81
C ILE A 231 -37.10 37.11 13.20
N LEU A 232 -35.76 37.18 13.19
CA LEU A 232 -35.04 38.42 13.41
C LEU A 232 -35.39 39.43 12.34
N LYS A 233 -35.43 39.08 11.06
CA LYS A 233 -35.84 39.97 9.97
C LYS A 233 -37.26 40.46 10.20
N GLN A 234 -38.22 39.57 10.48
CA GLN A 234 -39.60 39.96 10.75
C GLN A 234 -39.68 40.91 11.96
N ARG A 235 -39.01 40.56 13.06
CA ARG A 235 -39.10 41.30 14.33
C ARG A 235 -38.29 42.60 14.33
N ILE A 236 -37.05 42.57 13.85
CA ILE A 236 -36.19 43.74 13.71
C ILE A 236 -36.77 44.65 12.65
N VAL A 237 -37.18 44.17 11.48
CA VAL A 237 -37.72 45.07 10.43
C VAL A 237 -39.05 45.68 10.88
N ASP A 238 -40.00 44.91 11.43
CA ASP A 238 -41.28 45.51 11.88
C ASP A 238 -41.11 46.45 13.07
N ARG A 239 -40.11 46.21 13.94
CA ARG A 239 -39.82 47.09 15.07
C ARG A 239 -38.96 48.28 14.67
N SER A 240 -37.99 48.10 13.77
CA SER A 240 -37.11 49.16 13.26
C SER A 240 -37.87 50.09 12.31
N VAL A 241 -38.77 49.57 11.48
CA VAL A 241 -39.67 50.39 10.65
C VAL A 241 -40.62 51.19 11.54
N ARG A 242 -41.22 50.60 12.58
CA ARG A 242 -42.06 51.37 13.52
C ARG A 242 -41.26 52.42 14.30
N LEU A 243 -40.04 52.10 14.75
CA LEU A 243 -39.20 53.06 15.45
C LEU A 243 -38.75 54.18 14.51
N ALA A 244 -38.33 53.86 13.29
CA ALA A 244 -37.99 54.83 12.26
C ALA A 244 -39.19 55.70 11.91
N PHE A 245 -40.39 55.13 11.74
CA PHE A 245 -41.61 55.87 11.42
C PHE A 245 -42.13 56.70 12.61
N TRP A 246 -41.91 56.25 13.85
CA TRP A 246 -42.21 57.03 15.05
C TRP A 246 -41.23 58.20 15.24
N TRP A 247 -39.95 58.00 14.96
CA TRP A 247 -38.95 59.07 14.96
C TRP A 247 -39.13 60.06 13.80
N THR A 248 -39.54 59.63 12.60
CA THR A 248 -39.87 60.57 11.51
C THR A 248 -41.17 61.34 11.78
N ARG A 249 -42.10 60.79 12.56
CA ARG A 249 -43.29 61.51 13.05
C ARG A 249 -42.95 62.58 14.09
N PHE A 250 -41.83 62.43 14.80
CA PHE A 250 -41.34 63.36 15.79
C PHE A 250 -40.28 64.33 15.24
N LEU A 251 -40.03 64.32 13.92
CA LEU A 251 -39.29 65.39 13.28
C LEU A 251 -40.28 66.57 13.09
N PRO A 252 -40.13 67.68 13.83
CA PRO A 252 -40.92 68.88 13.59
C PRO A 252 -40.69 69.29 12.14
N SER A 253 -41.76 69.65 11.44
CA SER A 253 -41.75 70.31 10.15
C SER A 253 -41.04 71.66 10.24
N GLY A 254 -39.71 71.63 10.34
CA GLY A 254 -38.85 72.75 10.04
C GLY A 254 -38.86 72.94 8.53
N LYS A 255 -39.42 74.08 8.11
CA LYS A 255 -39.37 74.69 6.78
C LYS A 255 -38.42 74.03 5.77
N PRO A 256 -38.89 73.75 4.53
CA PRO A 256 -37.97 73.41 3.45
C PRO A 256 -36.98 74.57 3.25
N PRO A 257 -35.67 74.32 3.10
CA PRO A 257 -34.81 75.32 2.50
C PRO A 257 -35.35 75.60 1.10
N SER A 258 -35.62 76.87 0.84
CA SER A 258 -35.89 77.41 -0.49
C SER A 258 -34.69 77.13 -1.39
N ILE A 259 -34.70 75.97 -2.04
CA ILE A 259 -33.98 75.76 -3.28
C ILE A 259 -34.73 76.56 -4.34
N PRO A 260 -34.09 77.53 -5.02
CA PRO A 260 -34.76 78.34 -6.03
C PRO A 260 -35.30 77.43 -7.14
N ALA A 261 -36.58 77.62 -7.43
CA ALA A 261 -37.25 77.03 -8.58
C ALA A 261 -36.55 77.49 -9.86
N SER A 262 -35.72 76.62 -10.42
CA SER A 262 -35.31 76.66 -11.83
C SER A 262 -34.86 75.27 -12.26
N PHE A 263 -35.77 74.31 -12.25
CA PHE A 263 -36.01 73.48 -13.42
C PHE A 263 -37.35 72.76 -13.25
N SER A 264 -38.33 73.24 -13.98
CA SER A 264 -39.57 72.54 -14.28
C SER A 264 -39.28 71.20 -14.94
N SER A 265 -39.92 70.11 -14.51
CA SER A 265 -40.69 69.28 -15.43
C SER A 265 -41.58 68.27 -14.70
N VAL A 266 -42.86 68.31 -15.10
CA VAL A 266 -43.81 67.18 -15.13
C VAL A 266 -44.27 66.68 -13.75
N ALA A 267 -45.25 67.35 -13.14
CA ALA A 267 -46.70 67.22 -13.39
C ALA A 267 -47.35 66.04 -12.64
N SER A 268 -47.99 66.37 -11.53
CA SER A 268 -49.38 65.93 -11.30
C SER A 268 -50.23 66.80 -12.24
N SER A 269 -51.19 66.34 -13.03
CA SER A 269 -52.32 65.49 -12.69
C SER A 269 -53.17 65.26 -13.96
N THR A 270 -53.62 64.03 -14.23
CA THR A 270 -54.89 63.71 -14.93
C THR A 270 -55.19 62.25 -14.60
N LEU A 271 -56.10 61.98 -13.68
CA LEU A 271 -57.49 61.60 -13.96
C LEU A 271 -57.65 60.26 -14.69
N GLU A 272 -58.14 59.31 -13.88
CA GLU A 272 -59.15 58.30 -14.19
C GLU A 272 -58.87 57.12 -15.15
N THR A 273 -59.36 55.96 -14.67
CA THR A 273 -60.03 54.90 -15.44
C THR A 273 -59.24 53.60 -15.69
N ALA A 274 -59.79 52.56 -15.05
CA ALA A 274 -59.95 51.20 -15.56
C ALA A 274 -58.74 50.24 -15.65
N THR A 275 -58.83 49.23 -14.77
CA THR A 275 -58.80 47.79 -15.08
C THR A 275 -57.87 47.28 -16.19
N ILE A 276 -56.95 46.42 -15.75
CA ILE A 276 -56.70 45.04 -16.21
C ILE A 276 -56.34 44.82 -17.70
N THR A 277 -55.27 44.03 -17.89
CA THR A 277 -54.80 43.37 -19.13
C THR A 277 -54.27 44.32 -20.20
N SER A 278 -53.07 44.17 -20.74
CA SER A 278 -52.25 42.98 -20.95
C SER A 278 -50.82 43.39 -21.35
N SER A 279 -49.86 42.55 -20.95
CA SER A 279 -48.72 42.13 -21.76
C SER A 279 -47.80 43.19 -22.40
N ILE A 280 -46.53 43.20 -21.99
CA ILE A 280 -45.38 42.69 -22.78
C ILE A 280 -44.09 43.23 -22.13
N ALA A 281 -43.06 42.36 -22.10
CA ALA A 281 -41.74 42.48 -21.48
C ALA A 281 -41.70 41.89 -20.05
N ALA A 282 -41.49 40.60 -19.84
CA ALA A 282 -40.48 39.76 -20.50
C ALA A 282 -40.95 38.32 -20.75
N THR A 283 -40.85 37.91 -22.02
CA THR A 283 -40.82 36.51 -22.50
C THR A 283 -39.41 36.35 -23.06
N ALA A 284 -38.61 35.29 -22.86
CA ALA A 284 -38.84 33.86 -22.64
C ALA A 284 -37.58 33.30 -21.91
N THR A 285 -37.52 32.16 -21.20
CA THR A 285 -38.21 30.86 -21.29
C THR A 285 -38.24 30.14 -19.93
N THR A 286 -39.45 29.84 -19.45
CA THR A 286 -39.96 28.54 -18.95
C THR A 286 -39.11 27.63 -18.04
N SER A 287 -39.41 27.71 -16.75
CA SER A 287 -40.10 26.68 -15.93
C SER A 287 -40.25 25.22 -16.42
N LEU A 288 -39.90 24.31 -15.51
CA LEU A 288 -40.66 23.14 -15.01
C LEU A 288 -40.75 21.87 -15.87
N VAL A 289 -39.94 20.89 -15.47
CA VAL A 289 -40.09 19.45 -15.75
C VAL A 289 -41.20 18.87 -14.87
N SER A 290 -42.36 18.65 -15.51
CA SER A 290 -43.29 17.52 -15.45
C SER A 290 -43.79 16.88 -14.14
N ILE A 291 -45.12 17.03 -13.95
CA ILE A 291 -46.16 15.98 -13.88
C ILE A 291 -46.20 15.01 -12.67
N VAL A 292 -47.26 15.20 -11.88
CA VAL A 292 -48.00 14.26 -11.00
C VAL A 292 -48.63 13.13 -11.84
N SER A 293 -48.59 11.85 -11.44
CA SER A 293 -49.67 11.08 -10.76
C SER A 293 -49.47 9.54 -10.94
N PRO A 294 -50.27 8.62 -10.35
CA PRO A 294 -49.93 7.89 -9.11
C PRO A 294 -50.13 6.35 -9.21
N SER A 295 -49.90 5.63 -8.10
CA SER A 295 -50.69 4.47 -7.60
C SER A 295 -49.86 3.24 -7.16
N ALA A 296 -50.22 2.76 -5.96
CA ALA A 296 -50.33 1.37 -5.53
C ALA A 296 -49.12 0.41 -5.61
N SER A 297 -48.60 0.06 -4.43
CA SER A 297 -48.48 -1.34 -3.97
C SER A 297 -48.25 -1.33 -2.45
N LEU A 298 -49.28 -1.59 -1.66
CA LEU A 298 -49.68 -2.92 -1.15
C LEU A 298 -48.56 -3.64 -0.40
N PHE A 299 -48.69 -3.60 0.93
CA PHE A 299 -48.40 -4.72 1.80
C PHE A 299 -49.48 -5.80 1.62
N ALA A 300 -49.04 -7.02 1.35
CA ALA A 300 -49.60 -8.32 1.77
C ALA A 300 -48.39 -9.28 1.62
N VAL A 301 -47.86 -9.90 2.66
CA VAL A 301 -48.40 -11.03 3.43
C VAL A 301 -47.63 -11.02 4.78
N GLU A 302 -48.30 -10.68 5.89
CA GLU A 302 -48.84 -11.60 6.90
C GLU A 302 -47.78 -12.12 7.87
N THR A 303 -47.73 -11.49 9.04
CA THR A 303 -47.27 -12.09 10.29
C THR A 303 -48.32 -13.08 10.76
N ASP A 304 -47.91 -14.32 11.00
CA ASP A 304 -48.65 -15.19 11.92
C ASP A 304 -47.68 -15.75 12.96
N GLU A 305 -48.03 -15.51 14.21
CA GLU A 305 -47.34 -15.95 15.41
C GLU A 305 -47.99 -17.26 15.87
N SER A 306 -47.29 -18.40 15.80
CA SER A 306 -47.56 -19.55 16.68
C SER A 306 -46.45 -20.61 16.65
N SER A 307 -45.78 -20.75 17.80
CA SER A 307 -45.49 -22.01 18.52
C SER A 307 -44.87 -23.25 17.82
N ALA A 308 -43.88 -23.82 18.51
CA ALA A 308 -43.45 -25.23 18.58
C ALA A 308 -42.18 -25.69 17.83
N VAL A 309 -41.18 -26.08 18.64
CA VAL A 309 -40.10 -27.07 18.38
C VAL A 309 -40.78 -28.45 18.16
N PRO A 310 -40.36 -29.40 17.26
CA PRO A 310 -39.06 -30.10 17.33
C PRO A 310 -38.45 -30.75 16.04
N ASP A 311 -37.17 -31.14 16.16
CA ASP A 311 -36.46 -32.36 15.69
C ASP A 311 -36.59 -32.99 14.28
N SER A 312 -35.39 -33.40 13.80
CA SER A 312 -35.03 -34.66 13.09
C SER A 312 -35.08 -34.79 11.56
N SER A 313 -33.88 -35.08 11.01
CA SER A 313 -33.51 -36.04 9.96
C SER A 313 -34.15 -35.94 8.55
N THR A 314 -33.33 -35.96 7.49
CA THR A 314 -33.02 -37.17 6.67
C THR A 314 -32.28 -36.81 5.37
N ILE A 315 -31.15 -37.49 5.20
CA ILE A 315 -30.37 -37.83 4.00
C ILE A 315 -31.20 -37.93 2.71
N LEU A 316 -30.70 -37.44 1.57
CA LEU A 316 -30.73 -38.21 0.31
C LEU A 316 -29.57 -37.82 -0.63
N VAL A 317 -28.65 -38.78 -0.73
CA VAL A 317 -27.72 -39.02 -1.83
C VAL A 317 -28.53 -39.52 -3.03
N SER A 318 -28.19 -39.06 -4.25
CA SER A 318 -28.46 -39.82 -5.47
C SER A 318 -27.30 -39.67 -6.45
N VAL A 319 -26.45 -40.69 -6.43
CA VAL A 319 -25.48 -41.11 -7.45
C VAL A 319 -26.23 -41.85 -8.58
N VAL A 320 -25.57 -41.96 -9.75
CA VAL A 320 -25.72 -42.92 -10.87
C VAL A 320 -26.06 -42.20 -12.19
N THR A 321 -25.08 -41.97 -13.09
CA THR A 321 -24.66 -42.80 -14.27
C THR A 321 -25.63 -42.59 -15.44
N SER A 322 -25.31 -42.39 -16.71
CA SER A 322 -24.26 -42.67 -17.72
C SER A 322 -24.65 -41.77 -18.92
N ASP A 323 -23.94 -41.52 -20.02
CA ASP A 323 -23.06 -42.34 -20.84
C ASP A 323 -22.45 -41.40 -21.91
N THR A 324 -21.23 -41.69 -22.35
CA THR A 324 -20.64 -41.15 -23.59
C THR A 324 -21.20 -41.91 -24.80
N PRO A 325 -21.31 -41.29 -25.99
CA PRO A 325 -20.34 -41.68 -27.01
C PRO A 325 -19.90 -40.59 -28.00
N VAL A 326 -18.76 -40.91 -28.61
CA VAL A 326 -17.97 -40.28 -29.67
C VAL A 326 -18.76 -39.76 -30.88
N GLY A 327 -18.34 -38.62 -31.43
CA GLY A 327 -18.63 -38.20 -32.81
C GLY A 327 -18.30 -36.74 -33.12
N SER A 328 -17.13 -36.48 -33.72
CA SER A 328 -16.81 -35.22 -34.43
C SER A 328 -17.42 -35.25 -35.85
N PRO A 329 -17.79 -34.11 -36.47
CA PRO A 329 -16.81 -33.38 -37.28
C PRO A 329 -16.94 -31.83 -37.29
N VAL A 330 -15.78 -31.18 -37.44
CA VAL A 330 -15.40 -30.06 -38.35
C VAL A 330 -16.36 -28.86 -38.55
N ASP A 331 -15.93 -27.66 -38.10
CA ASP A 331 -15.79 -26.40 -38.86
C ASP A 331 -15.45 -25.25 -37.87
N ALA A 332 -14.23 -24.70 -37.89
CA ALA A 332 -13.79 -23.55 -38.68
C ALA A 332 -13.79 -22.25 -37.83
N PHE A 333 -12.60 -21.68 -37.56
CA PHE A 333 -12.28 -20.26 -37.80
C PHE A 333 -10.83 -19.93 -37.36
N GLY A 334 -10.01 -19.51 -38.34
CA GLY A 334 -9.12 -18.34 -38.21
C GLY A 334 -7.71 -18.52 -37.66
N VAL A 335 -6.77 -18.86 -38.54
CA VAL A 335 -5.33 -18.60 -38.40
C VAL A 335 -5.01 -17.23 -39.02
N THR A 336 -4.18 -16.42 -38.34
CA THR A 336 -3.29 -15.39 -38.95
C THR A 336 -2.28 -15.00 -37.86
N GLU A 337 -1.05 -15.54 -37.90
CA GLU A 337 0.12 -15.02 -38.63
C GLU A 337 0.94 -14.03 -37.76
N PHE A 338 2.02 -14.54 -37.16
CA PHE A 338 3.06 -13.73 -36.51
C PHE A 338 4.38 -14.04 -37.21
N ALA A 339 4.78 -13.14 -38.11
CA ALA A 339 5.99 -13.27 -38.90
C ALA A 339 7.23 -12.86 -38.08
N LEU A 340 8.17 -13.80 -37.96
CA LEU A 340 9.59 -13.58 -37.70
C LEU A 340 10.23 -12.97 -38.95
N THR A 341 11.09 -11.97 -38.78
CA THR A 341 12.15 -11.68 -39.75
C THR A 341 13.51 -11.88 -39.10
N GLU A 342 14.18 -12.92 -39.59
CA GLU A 342 15.58 -13.25 -39.37
C GLU A 342 16.41 -12.85 -40.59
N SER A 343 17.72 -12.70 -40.37
CA SER A 343 18.84 -12.66 -41.34
C SER A 343 19.27 -11.23 -41.72
N THR A 344 20.56 -10.85 -41.76
CA THR A 344 21.71 -11.65 -42.16
C THR A 344 23.07 -10.97 -41.87
N SER A 345 24.12 -11.80 -41.71
CA SER A 345 25.56 -11.61 -42.00
C SER A 345 26.42 -10.51 -41.33
N ALA A 346 27.46 -10.96 -40.62
CA ALA A 346 28.78 -10.31 -40.42
C ALA A 346 29.56 -10.27 -41.78
N PRO A 347 30.73 -9.58 -41.98
CA PRO A 347 31.94 -9.65 -41.13
C PRO A 347 32.93 -8.44 -41.11
N LEU A 348 33.94 -8.51 -40.22
CA LEU A 348 35.34 -7.99 -40.26
C LEU A 348 35.69 -6.50 -40.54
N GLU A 349 36.32 -5.83 -39.55
CA GLU A 349 37.53 -4.94 -39.62
C GLU A 349 37.81 -4.43 -38.19
N SER A 350 38.82 -4.88 -37.43
CA SER A 350 40.23 -4.45 -37.41
C SER A 350 40.47 -2.92 -37.44
N VAL A 351 40.49 -2.27 -36.27
CA VAL A 351 41.38 -1.10 -36.03
C VAL A 351 41.91 -1.16 -34.60
N VAL A 352 43.17 -1.58 -34.53
CA VAL A 352 44.18 -1.23 -33.53
C VAL A 352 44.59 0.24 -33.75
N LEU A 353 44.74 1.01 -32.67
CA LEU A 353 45.61 2.19 -32.48
C LEU A 353 45.21 2.80 -31.12
N ASP A 354 45.89 2.54 -30.01
CA ASP A 354 47.22 3.05 -29.65
C ASP A 354 47.37 4.55 -29.93
N VAL A 355 47.19 5.37 -28.89
CA VAL A 355 47.91 6.65 -28.70
C VAL A 355 48.15 6.85 -27.19
N HIS A 356 49.38 6.49 -26.80
CA HIS A 356 50.32 7.26 -25.97
C HIS A 356 49.79 8.54 -25.27
N ASN A 357 49.96 8.68 -23.96
CA ASN A 357 51.17 9.27 -23.34
C ASN A 357 51.48 10.70 -23.85
N GLU A 358 51.24 11.72 -23.02
CA GLU A 358 52.12 12.87 -22.73
C GLU A 358 51.37 13.93 -21.87
N LEU A 359 52.06 14.36 -20.80
CA LEU A 359 51.80 15.44 -19.82
C LEU A 359 50.91 15.15 -18.60
#